data_AF-A0A514WRG9-F1
#
_entry.id   AF-A0A514WRG9-F1
#
_cell.length_a   1.000
_cell.length_b   1.000
_cell.length_c   1.000
_cell.angle_alpha   90.00
_cell.angle_beta   90.00
_cell.angle_gamma   90.00
#
_symmetry.space_group_name_H-M   'P 1'
#
loop_
_entity.id
_entity.type
_entity.pdbx_description
1 polymer ?
#
loop_
_entity_poly.entity_id
_entity_poly.type
_entity_poly.pdbx_seq_one_letter_code
_entity_poly.pdbx_strand_id
1 'polypeptide(L)' 'MRKYIIFASIGFELVGLIVGCFFLGQILDNKYQTKGMIFVGLSVLCLIGWLVRVIWLLKRFQDEDDKSSNKDDTK' A
#
# COMPACT_ATOMS: atom_id res chain seq x y z
N MET A 1 19.86 6.31 -2.15
CA MET A 1 19.32 5.66 -3.37
C MET A 1 18.10 4.78 -3.06
N ARG A 2 18.20 3.75 -2.22
CA ARG A 2 17.07 2.82 -1.92
C ARG A 2 15.84 3.51 -1.30
N LYS A 3 16.02 4.44 -0.35
CA LYS A 3 14.92 5.17 0.33
C LYS A 3 13.99 5.94 -0.63
N TYR A 4 14.54 6.50 -1.71
CA TYR A 4 13.77 7.27 -2.70
C TYR A 4 12.90 6.38 -3.59
N ILE A 5 13.41 5.21 -3.99
CA ILE A 5 12.64 4.25 -4.80
C ILE A 5 11.45 3.73 -4.00
N ILE A 6 11.62 3.48 -2.70
CA ILE A 6 10.58 2.96 -1.82
C ILE A 6 9.47 4.00 -1.61
N PHE A 7 9.86 5.25 -1.39
CA PHE A 7 8.89 6.34 -1.25
C PHE A 7 8.08 6.53 -2.54
N ALA A 8 8.76 6.49 -3.70
CA ALA A 8 8.09 6.53 -5.00
C ALA A 8 7.18 5.32 -5.23
N SER A 9 7.59 4.11 -4.82
CA SER A 9 6.77 2.90 -4.90
C SER A 9 5.50 3.00 -4.05
N ILE A 10 5.61 3.48 -2.80
CA ILE A 10 4.45 3.67 -1.90
C ILE A 10 3.45 4.67 -2.51
N GLY A 11 3.94 5.78 -3.06
CA GLY A 11 3.11 6.77 -3.74
C GLY A 11 2.44 6.22 -5.00
N PHE A 12 3.17 5.47 -5.82
CA PHE A 12 2.64 4.83 -7.02
C PHE A 12 1.57 3.77 -6.67
N GLU A 13 1.79 3.02 -5.60
CA GLU A 13 0.85 2.01 -5.12
C GLU A 13 -0.46 2.64 -4.63
N LEU A 14 -0.40 3.81 -3.98
CA LEU A 14 -1.60 4.57 -3.61
C LEU A 14 -2.39 5.03 -4.84
N VAL A 15 -1.73 5.57 -5.87
CA VAL A 15 -2.38 5.99 -7.12
C VAL A 15 -3.02 4.79 -7.82
N GLY A 16 -2.29 3.67 -7.93
CA GLY A 16 -2.80 2.43 -8.52
C GLY A 16 -4.01 1.89 -7.76
N LEU A 17 -4.01 2.01 -6.43
CA LEU A 17 -5.11 1.58 -5.58
C LEU A 17 -6.34 2.48 -5.77
N ILE A 18 -6.18 3.80 -5.89
CA ILE A 18 -7.28 4.72 -6.19
C ILE A 18 -7.91 4.38 -7.54
N VAL A 19 -7.11 4.21 -8.59
CA VAL A 19 -7.60 3.87 -9.94
C VAL A 19 -8.26 2.49 -9.95
N GLY A 20 -7.63 1.51 -9.31
CA GLY A 20 -8.16 0.15 -9.20
C GLY A 20 -9.48 0.13 -8.45
N CYS A 21 -9.57 0.82 -7.31
CA CYS A 21 -10.77 0.90 -6.49
C CYS A 21 -11.89 1.67 -7.19
N PHE A 22 -11.53 2.73 -7.94
CA PHE A 22 -12.48 3.45 -8.80
C PHE A 22 -13.13 2.51 -9.81
N PHE A 23 -12.32 1.75 -10.55
CA PHE A 23 -12.81 0.86 -11.62
C PHE A 23 -13.56 -0.35 -11.06
N LEU A 24 -13.00 -1.04 -10.06
CA LEU A 24 -13.65 -2.18 -9.40
C LEU A 24 -14.96 -1.77 -8.73
N GLY A 25 -14.92 -0.63 -8.04
CA GLY A 25 -16.07 -0.12 -7.33
C GLY A 25 -17.19 0.28 -8.28
N GLN A 26 -16.88 0.88 -9.42
CA GLN A 26 -17.88 1.19 -10.45
C GLN A 26 -18.49 -0.09 -11.08
N ILE A 27 -17.67 -1.12 -11.34
CA ILE A 27 -18.15 -2.42 -11.85
C ILE A 27 -19.07 -3.11 -10.84
N LEU A 28 -18.65 -3.16 -9.57
CA LEU A 28 -19.44 -3.80 -8.51
C LEU A 28 -20.73 -3.03 -8.22
N ASP A 29 -20.68 -1.70 -8.21
CA ASP A 29 -21.86 -0.87 -7.98
C ASP A 29 -22.90 -1.05 -9.09
N ASN A 30 -22.46 -1.16 -10.34
CA ASN A 30 -23.34 -1.42 -11.47
C ASN A 30 -23.95 -2.83 -11.42
N LYS A 31 -23.22 -3.81 -10.89
CA LYS A 31 -23.70 -5.21 -10.77
C LYS A 31 -24.67 -5.42 -9.60
N TYR A 32 -24.49 -4.69 -8.50
CA TYR A 32 -25.28 -4.85 -7.26
C TYR A 32 -26.24 -3.68 -6.98
N GLN A 33 -26.37 -2.70 -7.89
CA GLN A 33 -27.22 -1.49 -7.78
C GLN A 33 -27.13 -0.78 -6.41
N THR A 34 -25.97 -0.80 -5.76
CA THR A 34 -25.88 -0.56 -4.31
C THR A 34 -25.70 0.91 -3.93
N LYS A 35 -26.00 1.85 -4.84
CA LYS A 35 -25.94 3.30 -4.64
C LYS A 35 -24.62 3.77 -3.98
N GLY A 36 -23.50 3.15 -4.31
CA GLY A 36 -22.17 3.49 -3.82
C GLY A 36 -21.81 2.94 -2.43
N MET A 37 -22.68 2.20 -1.73
CA MET A 37 -22.31 1.62 -0.42
C MET A 37 -21.18 0.59 -0.54
N ILE A 38 -21.21 -0.23 -1.58
CA ILE A 38 -20.15 -1.20 -1.85
C ILE A 38 -18.85 -0.47 -2.20
N PHE A 39 -18.93 0.62 -2.95
CA PHE A 39 -17.77 1.45 -3.27
C PHE A 39 -17.06 1.96 -2.00
N VAL A 40 -17.83 2.50 -1.05
CA VAL A 40 -17.30 3.03 0.21
C VAL A 40 -16.69 1.90 1.05
N GLY A 41 -17.42 0.79 1.23
CA GLY A 41 -16.92 -0.35 2.00
C GLY A 41 -15.62 -0.94 1.40
N LEU A 42 -15.58 -1.09 0.08
CA LEU A 42 -14.42 -1.60 -0.63
C LEU A 42 -13.25 -0.62 -0.54
N SER A 43 -13.48 0.68 -0.67
CA SER A 43 -12.46 1.71 -0.52
C SER A 43 -11.83 1.71 0.87
N VAL A 44 -12.64 1.58 1.93
CA VAL A 44 -12.14 1.51 3.31
C VAL A 44 -11.32 0.23 3.53
N LEU A 45 -11.80 -0.93 3.07
CA LEU A 45 -11.05 -2.19 3.16
C LEU A 45 -9.73 -2.13 2.38
N CYS A 46 -9.74 -1.49 1.21
CA CYS A 46 -8.56 -1.33 0.37
C CYS A 46 -7.52 -0.42 1.06
N LEU A 47 -7.97 0.69 1.66
CA LEU A 47 -7.13 1.59 2.46
C LEU A 47 -6.50 0.90 3.67
N ILE A 48 -7.29 0.11 4.42
CA ILE A 48 -6.80 -0.64 5.57
C ILE A 48 -5.75 -1.68 5.13
N GLY A 49 -6.05 -2.45 4.07
CA GLY A 49 -5.13 -3.45 3.52
C GLY A 49 -3.82 -2.83 3.04
N TRP A 50 -3.89 -1.65 2.42
CA TRP A 50 -2.73 -0.89 2.00
C TRP A 50 -1.90 -0.38 3.18
N LEU A 51 -2.54 0.18 4.22
CA LEU A 51 -1.85 0.62 5.43
C LEU A 51 -1.06 -0.50 6.10
N VAL A 52 -1.66 -1.70 6.20
CA VAL A 52 -0.97 -2.88 6.74
C VAL A 52 0.26 -3.22 5.88
N ARG A 53 0.13 -3.16 4.56
CA ARG A 53 1.24 -3.40 3.62
C ARG A 53 2.38 -2.40 3.81
N VAL A 54 2.05 -1.12 3.94
CA VAL A 54 3.02 -0.03 4.17
C VAL A 54 3.75 -0.22 5.49
N ILE A 55 3.02 -0.50 6.58
CA ILE A 55 3.61 -0.74 7.90
C ILE A 55 4.55 -1.95 7.88
N TRP A 56 4.14 -3.03 7.22
CA TRP A 56 4.97 -4.23 7.10
C TRP A 56 6.25 -3.98 6.30
N LEU A 57 6.15 -3.23 5.21
CA LEU A 57 7.30 -2.83 4.39
C LEU A 57 8.25 -1.93 5.18
N LEU A 58 7.71 -0.97 5.94
CA LEU A 58 8.49 -0.06 6.77
C LEU A 58 9.23 -0.80 7.89
N LYS A 59 8.57 -1.75 8.56
CA LYS A 59 9.22 -2.62 9.57
C LYS A 59 10.34 -3.45 8.97
N ARG A 60 10.14 -4.00 7.76
CA ARG A 60 11.17 -4.78 7.08
C ARG A 60 12.38 -3.92 6.72
N PHE A 61 12.18 -2.69 6.28
CA PHE A 61 13.28 -1.77 5.99
C PHE A 61 14.06 -1.37 7.23
N GLN A 62 13.40 -1.16 8.37
CA GLN A 62 14.09 -0.90 9.65
C GLN A 62 14.99 -2.09 10.04
N ASP A 63 14.51 -3.33 9.89
CA ASP A 63 15.30 -4.54 10.18
C ASP A 63 16.51 -4.71 9.23
N GLU A 64 16.37 -4.29 7.96
CA GLU A 64 17.47 -4.32 6.98
C GLU A 64 18.54 -3.24 7.25
N ASP A 65 18.16 -2.04 7.66
CA ASP A 65 19.11 -0.97 8.03
C ASP A 65 19.93 -1.39 9.27
N ASP A 66 19.31 -2.00 10.30
CA ASP A 66 19.99 -2.45 11.53
C ASP A 66 21.03 -3.56 11.27
N LYS A 67 20.68 -4.56 10.45
CA LYS A 67 21.59 -5.66 10.08
C LYS A 67 22.77 -5.21 9.22
N SER A 68 22.60 -4.17 8.40
CA SER A 68 23.69 -3.67 7.56
C SER A 68 24.72 -2.87 8.37
N SER A 69 24.31 -2.20 9.46
CA SER A 69 25.23 -1.43 10.30
C SER A 69 26.14 -2.32 11.15
N ASN A 70 25.62 -3.43 11.71
CA ASN A 70 26.40 -4.35 12.55
C ASN A 70 27.50 -5.14 11.79
N LYS A 71 27.48 -5.13 10.45
CA LYS A 71 28.47 -5.86 9.63
C LYS A 71 29.72 -5.05 9.30
N ASP A 72 29.68 -3.73 9.43
CA ASP A 72 30.82 -2.84 9.15
C ASP A 72 31.73 -2.68 10.38
N ASP A 73 31.19 -2.76 11.60
CA ASP A 73 31.97 -2.63 12.86
C ASP A 73 32.84 -3.87 13.21
N THR A 74 32.73 -4.98 12.47
CA THR A 74 33.52 -6.21 12.71
C THR A 74 34.60 -6.44 11.63
N LYS A 75 35.12 -5.38 11.02
CA LYS A 75 36.17 -5.49 10.00
C LYS A 75 37.40 -4.64 10.30
#